data_AF-A0A2H3B1V9-F1
#
_entry.id   AF-A0A2H3B1V9-F1
#
_cell.length_a   1.000
_cell.length_b   1.000
_cell.length_c   1.000
_cell.angle_alpha   90.00
_cell.angle_beta   90.00
_cell.angle_gamma   90.00
#
_symmetry.space_group_name_H-M   'P 1'
#
loop_
_entity.id
_entity.type
_entity.pdbx_description
1 polymer ?
#
loop_
_entity_poly.entity_id
_entity_poly.type
_entity_poly.pdbx_seq_one_letter_code
_entity_poly.pdbx_strand_id
1 'polypeptide(L)'
;MGAAESKNSDSKDYIVATYETSTVLVRRYEGSYYANLLSILHKHFPAIPTESMIIQTNELTICDGRYVDIPEELWTEVSPSIRNIKVISRASWQLIL
;
A
#
# COMPACT_ATOMS: atom_id res chain seq x y z
N MET A 1 30.00 8.17 -22.98
CA MET A 1 28.59 7.78 -22.80
C MET A 1 28.57 6.49 -22.00
N GLY A 2 28.36 6.58 -20.69
CA GLY A 2 28.10 5.43 -19.84
C GLY A 2 26.76 5.69 -19.17
N ALA A 3 25.69 5.12 -19.73
CA ALA A 3 24.41 5.10 -19.05
C ALA A 3 24.60 4.17 -17.85
N ALA A 4 24.52 4.72 -16.64
CA ALA A 4 24.41 3.93 -15.44
C ALA A 4 23.09 3.15 -15.54
N GLU A 5 23.19 1.86 -15.86
CA GLU A 5 22.11 0.92 -15.59
C GLU A 5 21.87 0.91 -14.08
N SER A 6 20.85 1.66 -13.67
CA SER A 6 20.33 1.59 -12.30
C SER A 6 19.87 0.14 -12.07
N LYS A 7 20.56 -0.56 -11.16
CA LYS A 7 20.23 -1.92 -10.72
C LYS A 7 18.80 -1.94 -10.17
N ASN A 8 17.83 -2.24 -11.02
CA ASN A 8 16.42 -2.36 -10.68
C ASN A 8 16.11 -3.79 -10.20
N SER A 9 16.80 -4.26 -9.16
CA SER A 9 16.49 -5.53 -8.48
C SER A 9 15.72 -5.35 -7.18
N ASP A 10 15.86 -4.19 -6.53
CA ASP A 10 15.38 -3.99 -5.15
C ASP A 10 13.90 -3.55 -5.10
N SER A 11 13.29 -3.17 -6.23
CA SER A 11 11.92 -2.67 -6.28
C SER A 11 10.85 -3.71 -5.92
N LYS A 12 11.16 -5.02 -5.97
CA LYS A 12 10.18 -6.08 -5.66
C LYS A 12 10.04 -6.36 -4.17
N ASP A 13 11.05 -6.02 -3.38
CA ASP A 13 11.10 -6.32 -1.94
C ASP A 13 10.31 -5.30 -1.10
N TYR A 14 9.82 -4.23 -1.73
CA TYR A 14 9.11 -3.15 -1.06
C TYR A 14 7.69 -2.96 -1.60
N ILE A 15 6.83 -2.45 -0.73
CA ILE A 15 5.53 -1.86 -1.03
C ILE A 15 5.65 -0.36 -0.76
N VAL A 16 5.27 0.44 -1.74
CA VAL A 16 5.22 1.90 -1.65
C VAL A 16 3.84 2.27 -1.09
N ALA A 17 3.81 2.78 0.13
CA ALA A 17 2.58 3.21 0.78
C ALA A 17 2.49 4.74 0.79
N THR A 18 1.39 5.27 0.27
CA THR A 18 1.16 6.72 0.20
C THR A 18 -0.06 7.12 1.02
N TYR A 19 0.10 8.11 1.89
CA TYR A 19 -0.97 8.79 2.60
C TYR A 19 -0.83 10.30 2.40
N GLU A 20 -1.87 10.95 1.86
CA GLU A 20 -1.83 12.36 1.44
C GLU A 20 -0.62 12.67 0.54
N THR A 21 0.35 13.43 1.05
CA THR A 21 1.59 13.81 0.36
C THR A 21 2.80 13.00 0.82
N SER A 22 2.62 12.10 1.79
CA SER A 22 3.70 11.32 2.39
C SER A 22 3.77 9.92 1.79
N THR A 23 4.99 9.49 1.47
CA THR A 23 5.27 8.15 0.94
C THR A 23 6.29 7.44 1.81
N VAL A 24 6.03 6.17 2.13
CA VAL A 24 6.94 5.31 2.88
C VAL A 24 7.14 3.98 2.15
N LEU A 25 8.32 3.39 2.33
CA LEU A 25 8.66 2.06 1.82
C LEU A 25 8.50 1.04 2.92
N VAL A 26 7.57 0.10 2.75
CA VAL A 26 7.37 -1.03 3.65
C VAL A 26 8.05 -2.25 3.05
N ARG A 27 8.88 -2.95 3.82
CA ARG A 27 9.44 -4.23 3.37
C ARG A 27 8.33 -5.25 3.25
N ARG A 28 8.23 -5.90 2.10
CA ARG A 28 7.14 -6.83 1.77
C ARG A 28 7.05 -7.98 2.77
N TYR A 29 8.19 -8.52 3.22
CA TYR A 29 8.18 -9.61 4.20
C TYR A 29 7.60 -9.17 5.56
N GLU A 30 7.79 -7.91 5.96
CA GLU A 30 7.25 -7.37 7.21
C GLU A 30 5.74 -7.15 7.11
N GLY A 31 5.27 -6.72 5.93
CA GLY A 31 3.86 -6.53 5.59
C GLY A 31 3.15 -7.76 5.02
N SER A 32 3.71 -8.97 5.15
CA SER A 32 3.12 -10.19 4.56
C SER A 32 1.71 -10.50 5.08
N TYR A 33 1.45 -10.12 6.33
CA TYR A 33 0.14 -10.23 6.97
C TYR A 33 -0.50 -8.85 7.08
N TYR A 34 -1.80 -8.77 6.83
CA TYR A 34 -2.51 -7.49 6.79
C TYR A 34 -2.40 -6.72 8.12
N ALA A 35 -2.60 -7.38 9.27
CA ALA A 35 -2.44 -6.75 10.58
C ALA A 35 -1.01 -6.22 10.84
N ASN A 36 0.02 -6.91 10.34
CA ASN A 36 1.40 -6.43 10.45
C ASN A 36 1.62 -5.20 9.57
N LEU A 37 1.09 -5.21 8.34
CA LEU A 37 1.10 -4.05 7.46
C LEU A 37 0.48 -2.85 8.16
N LEU A 38 -0.74 -2.98 8.70
CA LEU A 38 -1.41 -1.87 9.38
C LEU A 38 -0.60 -1.35 10.57
N SER A 39 -0.01 -2.26 11.36
CA SER A 39 0.85 -1.88 12.49
C SER A 39 2.09 -1.09 12.05
N ILE A 40 2.70 -1.45 10.91
CA ILE A 40 3.84 -0.73 10.34
C ILE A 40 3.39 0.62 9.81
N LEU A 41 2.29 0.66 9.05
CA LEU A 41 1.74 1.89 8.50
C LEU A 41 1.34 2.87 9.61
N HIS A 42 0.78 2.40 10.72
CA HIS A 42 0.42 3.27 11.84
C HIS A 42 1.63 3.96 12.48
N LYS A 43 2.79 3.30 12.54
CA LYS A 43 4.04 3.94 13.01
C LYS A 43 4.46 5.10 12.11
N HIS A 44 4.14 5.03 10.82
CA HIS A 44 4.46 6.08 9.83
C HIS A 44 3.36 7.12 9.68
N PHE A 45 2.09 6.71 9.83
CA PHE A 45 0.89 7.51 9.66
C PHE A 45 0.07 7.49 10.96
N PRO A 46 0.59 8.07 12.07
CA PRO A 46 -0.05 7.98 13.38
C PRO A 46 -1.40 8.71 13.47
N ALA A 47 -1.70 9.58 12.50
CA ALA A 47 -2.96 10.31 12.41
C ALA A 47 -4.17 9.42 12.08
N ILE A 48 -3.94 8.21 11.53
CA ILE A 48 -5.00 7.26 11.20
C ILE A 48 -4.92 6.10 12.20
N PRO A 49 -5.97 5.87 13.00
CA PRO A 49 -6.06 4.68 13.83
C PRO A 49 -6.07 3.42 12.96
N THR A 50 -5.41 2.35 13.39
CA THR A 50 -5.29 1.08 12.66
C THR A 50 -6.66 0.54 12.21
N GLU A 51 -7.67 0.59 13.09
CA GLU A 51 -9.05 0.13 12.83
C GLU A 51 -9.79 0.96 11.77
N SER A 52 -9.29 2.16 11.49
CA SER A 52 -9.84 3.08 10.49
C SER A 52 -9.01 3.12 9.21
N MET A 53 -7.88 2.41 9.13
CA MET A 53 -7.07 2.34 7.92
C MET A 53 -7.77 1.49 6.84
N ILE A 54 -7.82 2.03 5.63
CA ILE A 54 -8.26 1.33 4.43
C ILE A 54 -7.08 1.33 3.45
N ILE A 55 -6.77 0.16 2.90
CA ILE A 55 -5.64 -0.05 2.00
C ILE A 55 -6.18 -0.23 0.59
N GLN A 56 -5.84 0.67 -0.32
CA GLN A 56 -6.33 0.65 -1.69
C GLN A 56 -5.20 0.41 -2.68
N THR A 57 -5.55 -0.17 -3.83
CA THR A 57 -4.67 -0.21 -5.01
C THR A 57 -5.47 0.07 -6.27
N ASN A 58 -4.78 0.50 -7.32
CA ASN A 58 -5.30 0.66 -8.67
C ASN A 58 -4.53 -0.18 -9.70
N GLU A 59 -3.63 -1.05 -9.25
CA GLU A 59 -2.67 -1.76 -10.12
C GLU A 59 -3.22 -3.05 -10.72
N LEU A 60 -4.31 -3.59 -10.17
CA LEU A 60 -4.93 -4.80 -10.70
C LEU A 60 -5.80 -4.46 -11.91
N THR A 61 -5.83 -5.33 -12.91
CA THR A 61 -6.66 -5.13 -14.12
C THR A 61 -8.14 -4.91 -13.78
N ILE A 62 -8.64 -5.60 -12.75
CA ILE A 62 -10.03 -5.47 -12.28
C ILE A 62 -10.35 -4.07 -11.71
N CYS A 63 -9.33 -3.28 -11.34
CA CYS A 63 -9.51 -1.95 -10.78
C CYS A 63 -9.86 -0.90 -11.84
N ASP A 64 -9.61 -1.16 -13.13
CA ASP A 64 -9.86 -0.21 -14.24
C ASP A 64 -9.29 1.20 -13.96
N GLY A 65 -8.07 1.25 -13.41
CA GLY A 65 -7.37 2.48 -13.03
C GLY A 65 -7.91 3.20 -11.79
N ARG A 66 -8.98 2.72 -11.16
CA ARG A 66 -9.57 3.29 -9.94
C ARG A 66 -8.90 2.70 -8.69
N TYR A 67 -8.80 3.50 -7.64
CA TYR A 67 -8.39 2.96 -6.34
C TYR A 67 -9.54 2.15 -5.73
N VAL A 68 -9.27 0.88 -5.47
CA VAL A 68 -10.21 -0.08 -4.88
C VAL A 68 -9.63 -0.60 -3.58
N ASP A 69 -10.48 -0.77 -2.57
CA ASP A 69 -10.12 -1.38 -1.29
C ASP A 69 -9.61 -2.81 -1.47
N ILE A 70 -8.58 -3.17 -0.71
CA ILE A 70 -8.05 -4.53 -0.61
C ILE A 70 -8.53 -5.09 0.73
N PRO A 71 -9.55 -5.97 0.73
CA PRO A 71 -9.98 -6.67 1.93
C PRO A 71 -8.83 -7.47 2.56
N GLU A 72 -8.85 -7.59 3.89
CA GLU A 72 -7.84 -8.35 4.65
C GLU A 72 -7.68 -9.78 4.14
N GLU A 73 -8.80 -10.43 3.83
CA GLU A 73 -8.86 -11.81 3.35
C GLU A 73 -8.20 -12.01 1.97
N LEU A 74 -8.08 -10.94 1.16
CA LEU A 74 -7.44 -11.00 -0.16
C LEU A 74 -5.98 -10.55 -0.13
N TRP A 75 -5.49 -10.01 1.00
CA TRP A 75 -4.16 -9.40 1.08
C TRP A 75 -3.03 -10.35 0.69
N THR A 76 -3.08 -11.60 1.14
CA THR A 76 -2.01 -12.59 0.85
C THR A 76 -1.93 -12.96 -0.62
N GLU A 77 -3.05 -12.90 -1.34
CA GLU A 77 -3.14 -13.17 -2.78
C GLU A 77 -2.78 -11.94 -3.61
N VAL A 78 -3.23 -10.76 -3.17
CA VAL A 78 -3.04 -9.50 -3.88
C VAL A 78 -1.64 -8.94 -3.68
N SER A 79 -1.14 -8.95 -2.44
CA SER A 79 0.09 -8.23 -2.08
C SER A 79 1.27 -8.58 -2.97
N PRO A 80 1.59 -9.85 -3.33
CA PRO A 80 2.75 -10.18 -4.16
C PRO A 80 2.70 -9.55 -5.56
N SER A 81 1.49 -9.22 -6.05
CA SER A 81 1.24 -8.71 -7.40
C SER A 81 1.24 -7.18 -7.49
N ILE A 82 1.22 -6.49 -6.34
CA ILE A 82 1.17 -5.03 -6.28
C ILE A 82 2.44 -4.42 -5.67
N ARG A 83 2.75 -3.20 -6.07
CA ARG A 83 3.84 -2.36 -5.60
C ARG A 83 3.35 -1.12 -4.90
N ASN A 84 2.24 -0.54 -5.33
CA ASN A 84 1.74 0.71 -4.80
C ASN A 84 0.41 0.50 -4.05
N ILE A 85 0.37 0.99 -2.82
CA ILE A 85 -0.85 1.10 -2.03
C ILE A 85 -1.10 2.56 -1.65
N LYS A 86 -2.37 2.91 -1.59
CA LYS A 86 -2.86 4.15 -1.02
C LYS A 86 -3.51 3.85 0.32
N VAL A 87 -3.10 4.55 1.36
CA VAL A 87 -3.70 4.47 2.69
C VAL A 87 -4.68 5.62 2.81
N ILE A 88 -5.90 5.33 3.25
CA ILE A 88 -6.90 6.35 3.58
C ILE A 88 -7.53 6.05 4.94
N SER A 89 -8.14 7.07 5.55
CA SER A 89 -9.00 6.90 6.72
C SER A 89 -10.43 6.57 6.30
N ARG A 90 -11.09 5.67 7.02
CA ARG A 90 -12.52 5.34 6.87
C ARG A 90 -13.42 6.59 6.94
N ALA A 91 -13.06 7.58 7.75
CA ALA A 91 -13.79 8.84 7.81
C ALA A 91 -13.72 9.62 6.48
N SER A 92 -12.58 9.58 5.79
CA SER A 92 -12.41 10.19 4.48
C SER A 92 -13.13 9.40 3.38
N TRP A 93 -13.23 8.08 3.51
CA TRP A 93 -13.91 7.22 2.54
C TRP A 93 -15.42 7.45 2.49
N GLN A 94 -16.05 7.65 3.64
CA GLN A 94 -17.49 7.96 3.72
C GLN A 94 -17.88 9.28 3.04
N LEU A 95 -16.93 10.17 2.77
CA LEU A 95 -17.18 11.44 2.07
C LEU A 95 -17.11 11.31 0.53
N ILE A 96 -16.72 10.14 0.01
CA ILE A 96 -16.52 9.88 -1.43
C ILE A 96 -17.67 9.03 -2.02
N LEU A 97 -18.58 8.51 -1.17
CA LEU A 97 -19.81 7.82 -1.55
C LEU A 97 -21.02 8.73 -1.31
#